data_AF-A0A659R258-F1
#
_entry.id   AF-A0A659R258-F1
#
_cell.length_a   1.000
_cell.length_b   1.000
_cell.length_c   1.000
_cell.angle_alpha   90.00
_cell.angle_beta   90.00
_cell.angle_gamma   90.00
#
_symmetry.space_group_name_H-M   'P 1'
#
loop_
_entity.id
_entity.type
_entity.pdbx_description
1 polymer ?
#
loop_
_entity_poly.entity_id
_entity_poly.type
_entity_poly.pdbx_seq_one_letter_code
_entity_poly.pdbx_strand_id
1 'polypeptide(L)' 'MHSITTALENLTRQLSQEIPATPGLCVFDAPFPLNDAFDALSWLARQSSFQQFFWHPRNGDEDAAGRG' A
#
# COMPACT_ATOMS: atom_id res chain seq x y z
N MET A 1 13.46 -0.61 -1.85
CA MET A 1 12.56 0.52 -2.21
C MET A 1 12.05 0.42 -3.65
N HIS A 2 12.69 -0.32 -4.57
CA HIS A 2 12.14 -0.52 -5.92
C HIS A 2 10.80 -1.25 -5.90
N SER A 3 10.64 -2.26 -5.02
CA SER A 3 9.41 -3.04 -4.90
C SER A 3 8.14 -2.19 -4.63
N ILE A 4 8.24 -1.13 -3.80
CA ILE A 4 7.09 -0.23 -3.55
C ILE A 4 6.83 0.73 -4.70
N THR A 5 7.88 1.21 -5.37
CA THR A 5 7.74 2.08 -6.55
C THR A 5 7.00 1.35 -7.67
N THR A 6 7.39 0.10 -7.97
CA THR A 6 6.70 -0.71 -8.99
C THR A 6 5.24 -1.00 -8.64
N ALA A 7 4.94 -1.27 -7.36
CA ALA A 7 3.55 -1.46 -6.92
C ALA A 7 2.72 -0.17 -7.07
N LEU A 8 3.29 0.99 -6.72
CA LEU A 8 2.63 2.29 -6.88
C LEU A 8 2.41 2.65 -8.36
N GLU A 9 3.39 2.40 -9.23
CA GLU A 9 3.25 2.60 -10.68
C GLU A 9 2.11 1.75 -11.26
N ASN A 10 1.98 0.50 -10.80
CA ASN A 10 0.89 -0.36 -11.22
C ASN A 10 -0.48 0.15 -10.72
N LEU A 11 -0.57 0.62 -9.47
CA LEU A 11 -1.79 1.26 -8.94
C LEU A 11 -2.14 2.53 -9.73
N THR A 12 -1.17 3.39 -10.02
CA THR A 12 -1.40 4.59 -10.84
C THR A 12 -1.94 4.23 -12.22
N ARG A 13 -1.41 3.18 -12.85
CA ARG A 13 -1.92 2.68 -14.14
C ARG A 13 -3.36 2.19 -14.03
N GLN A 14 -3.71 1.46 -12.98
CA GLN A 14 -5.10 1.00 -12.75
C GLN A 14 -6.05 2.19 -12.54
N LEU A 15 -5.66 3.16 -11.72
CA LEU A 15 -6.44 4.38 -11.48
C LEU A 15 -6.58 5.30 -12.71
N SER A 16 -5.70 5.14 -13.70
CA SER A 16 -5.78 5.89 -14.96
C SER A 16 -6.74 5.29 -15.99
N GLN A 17 -7.28 4.08 -15.72
CA GLN A 17 -8.31 3.47 -16.56
C GLN A 17 -9.67 4.12 -16.31
N GLU A 18 -10.66 3.84 -17.16
CA GLU A 18 -12.01 4.37 -16.97
C GLU A 18 -12.62 3.87 -15.66
N ILE A 19 -12.91 4.80 -14.75
CA ILE A 19 -13.67 4.55 -13.53
C ILE A 19 -15.09 5.08 -13.75
N PRO A 20 -16.14 4.24 -13.62
CA PRO A 20 -17.52 4.67 -13.81
C PRO A 20 -17.88 5.86 -12.92
N ALA A 21 -18.50 6.89 -13.49
CA ALA A 21 -19.01 8.06 -12.76
C ALA A 21 -20.34 7.76 -12.02
N THR A 22 -20.43 6.57 -11.42
CA THR A 22 -21.60 6.08 -10.68
C THR A 22 -21.20 5.79 -9.23
N PRO A 23 -22.08 6.03 -8.24
CA PRO A 23 -21.79 5.68 -6.86
C PRO A 23 -21.44 4.19 -6.71
N GLY A 24 -20.39 3.88 -5.94
CA GLY A 24 -19.93 2.51 -5.72
C GLY A 24 -18.65 2.43 -4.88
N LEU A 25 -18.15 1.20 -4.71
CA LEU A 25 -16.88 0.89 -4.07
C LEU A 25 -15.99 0.18 -5.08
N CYS A 26 -14.74 0.63 -5.20
CA CYS A 26 -13.71 -0.04 -6.00
C CYS A 26 -12.52 -0.36 -5.08
N VAL A 27 -11.98 -1.57 -5.20
CA VAL A 27 -10.77 -2.01 -4.51
C VAL A 27 -9.72 -2.30 -5.58
N PHE A 28 -8.53 -1.71 -5.42
CA PHE A 28 -7.41 -1.90 -6.35
C PHE A 28 -6.28 -2.58 -5.62
N ASP A 29 -5.90 -3.76 -6.10
CA ASP A 29 -4.80 -4.54 -5.54
C ASP A 29 -3.60 -4.50 -6.49
N ALA A 30 -2.40 -4.33 -5.92
CA ALA A 30 -1.15 -4.47 -6.64
C ALA A 30 -0.25 -5.46 -5.90
N PRO A 31 0.29 -6.49 -6.58
CA PRO A 31 1.20 -7.42 -5.95
C PRO A 31 2.46 -6.69 -5.47
N PHE A 32 2.82 -6.92 -4.22
CA PHE A 32 3.98 -6.32 -3.57
C PHE A 32 5.04 -7.40 -3.33
N PRO A 33 6.14 -7.45 -4.11
CA PRO A 33 7.17 -8.46 -3.91
C PRO A 33 7.95 -8.19 -2.62
N LEU A 34 7.93 -9.16 -1.70
CA LEU A 34 8.65 -9.14 -0.41
C LEU A 34 10.13 -9.51 -0.54
N ASN A 35 10.69 -9.51 -1.76
CA ASN A 35 12.06 -9.95 -2.02
C ASN A 35 13.11 -8.99 -1.44
N ASP A 36 12.75 -7.73 -1.24
CA ASP A 36 13.53 -6.77 -0.47
C ASP A 36 13.04 -6.81 0.98
N ALA A 37 13.94 -6.74 1.96
CA ALA A 37 13.61 -6.58 3.39
C ALA A 37 12.90 -5.22 3.63
N PHE A 38 11.63 -5.14 3.24
CA PHE A 38 10.85 -3.92 3.25
C PHE A 38 10.40 -3.62 4.68
N ASP A 39 10.94 -2.55 5.24
CA ASP A 39 10.52 -2.03 6.54
C ASP A 39 9.29 -1.13 6.36
N ALA A 40 8.11 -1.74 6.53
CA ALA A 40 6.82 -1.07 6.40
C ALA A 40 6.63 0.06 7.43
N LEU A 41 7.17 -0.10 8.65
CA LEU A 41 7.07 0.91 9.72
C LEU A 41 7.89 2.15 9.38
N SER A 42 9.14 1.97 8.98
CA SER A 42 9.99 3.09 8.55
C SER A 42 9.47 3.79 7.30
N TRP A 43 8.80 3.05 6.40
CA TRP A 43 8.15 3.65 5.24
C TRP A 43 6.93 4.48 5.64
N LEU A 44 6.08 3.97 6.55
CA LEU A 44 4.90 4.66 7.05
C LEU A 44 5.27 5.94 7.79
N ALA A 45 6.27 5.89 8.68
CA ALA A 45 6.74 7.02 9.47
C ALA A 45 7.33 8.17 8.61
N ARG A 46 7.72 7.90 7.36
CA ARG A 46 8.20 8.93 6.41
C ARG A 46 7.08 9.66 5.68
N GLN A 47 5.84 9.19 5.77
CA GLN A 47 4.72 9.80 5.08
C GLN A 47 4.24 11.05 5.82
N SER A 48 3.86 12.09 5.07
CA SER A 48 3.43 13.38 5.63
C SER A 48 1.94 13.46 5.98
N SER A 49 1.12 12.45 5.69
CA SER A 49 -0.29 12.46 6.15
C SER A 49 -0.42 11.84 7.53
N PHE A 50 -1.43 12.35 8.24
CA PHE A 50 -1.89 11.85 9.52
C PHE A 50 -2.98 10.79 9.33
N GLN A 51 -3.30 10.06 10.39
CA GLN A 51 -4.07 8.79 10.34
C GLN A 51 -3.25 7.64 9.75
N GLN A 52 -2.13 7.34 10.42
CA GLN A 52 -1.29 6.19 10.14
C GLN A 52 -1.60 5.09 11.16
N PHE A 53 -1.75 3.85 10.68
CA PHE A 53 -1.97 2.67 11.52
C PHE A 53 -0.94 1.60 11.15
N PHE A 54 -0.29 1.04 12.16
CA PHE A 54 0.65 -0.07 12.00
C PHE A 54 0.25 -1.20 12.95
N TRP A 55 0.18 -2.42 12.43
CA TRP A 55 -0.15 -3.61 13.20
C TRP A 55 0.83 -4.73 12.88
N HIS A 56 1.39 -5.28 13.96
CA HIS A 56 2.35 -6.38 13.94
C HIS A 56 1.89 -7.43 14.97
N PRO A 57 1.39 -8.60 14.53
CA PRO A 57 0.91 -9.66 15.40
C PRO A 57 2.08 -10.36 16.10
N ARG A 58 1.82 -10.92 17.28
CA ARG A 58 2.85 -11.52 18.14
C ARG A 58 3.53 -12.75 17.55
N ASN A 59 2.91 -13.39 16.57
CA ASN A 59 3.47 -14.54 15.85
C ASN A 59 4.42 -14.12 14.71
N GLY A 60 4.44 -12.83 14.33
CA GLY A 60 5.33 -12.28 13.31
C GLY A 60 5.05 -12.73 11.88
N ASP A 61 3.86 -13.28 11.61
CA ASP A 61 3.54 -13.92 10.33
C ASP A 61 2.91 -12.94 9.32
N GLU A 62 2.31 -11.84 9.78
CA GLU A 62 1.56 -10.89 8.93
C GLU A 62 1.74 -9.44 9.36
N ASP A 63 2.33 -8.59 8.51
CA ASP A 63 2.47 -7.15 8.79
C ASP A 63 1.44 -6.32 8.02
N ALA A 64 0.82 -5.35 8.70
CA ALA A 64 -0.11 -4.42 8.07
C ALA A 64 0.24 -2.97 8.38
N ALA A 65 0.33 -2.15 7.32
CA ALA A 65 0.50 -0.71 7.41
C ALA A 65 -0.61 -0.01 6.59
N GLY A 66 -1.31 0.94 7.21
CA GLY A 66 -2.40 1.70 6.61
C GLY A 66 -2.21 3.21 6.76
N ARG A 67 -2.66 3.97 5.77
CA ARG A 67 -2.59 5.44 5.71
C ARG A 67 -3.87 6.01 5.10
N GLY A 68 -4.36 7.10 5.68
CA GLY A 68 -5.44 7.96 5.14
C GLY A 68 -4.95 9.10 4.27
#